data_AF-A0A9Q8Z5L3-F1
#
_entry.id   AF-A0A9Q8Z5L3-F1
#
_cell.length_a   1.000
_cell.length_b   1.000
_cell.length_c   1.000
_cell.angle_alpha   90.00
_cell.angle_beta   90.00
_cell.angle_gamma   90.00
#
_symmetry.space_group_name_H-M   'P 1'
#
loop_
_entity.id
_entity.type
_entity.pdbx_description
1 polymer ?
#
loop_
_entity_poly.entity_id
_entity_poly.type
_entity_poly.pdbx_seq_one_letter_code
_entity_poly.pdbx_strand_id
1 'polypeptide(L)'
;MNAENIIWTGDLDETPVSTSSTPAYRPPQFDANTSLTAHQKNLLIIYHLHRHYEIEFMNTVVDVDITIRRERDEPGVKFIKQQLGDMQEELARHREGGRRVERKIMNERERLGMVLKKRRGGEKEKYVARRQLEEIEKVMEKRKQKIKCLR
;
A
#
# COMPACT_ATOMS: atom_id res chain seq x y z
N MET A 1 15.16 -44.90 48.74
CA MET A 1 15.64 -43.52 48.91
C MET A 1 16.29 -43.11 47.61
N ASN A 2 15.97 -41.88 47.17
CA ASN A 2 16.46 -41.16 45.99
C ASN A 2 15.81 -41.57 44.67
N ALA A 3 15.41 -40.67 43.78
CA ALA A 3 14.90 -39.30 43.82
C ALA A 3 14.43 -39.10 42.35
N GLU A 4 13.25 -38.55 42.16
CA GLU A 4 12.67 -38.27 40.85
C GLU A 4 13.57 -37.31 40.06
N ASN A 5 13.93 -37.67 38.83
CA ASN A 5 14.46 -36.73 37.83
C ASN A 5 13.47 -36.69 36.66
N ILE A 6 12.43 -35.89 36.85
CA ILE A 6 11.57 -35.38 35.79
C ILE A 6 12.39 -34.30 35.08
N ILE A 7 12.94 -34.60 33.90
CA ILE A 7 13.51 -33.58 33.03
C ILE A 7 12.35 -32.92 32.28
N TRP A 8 11.92 -31.78 32.82
CA TRP A 8 11.20 -30.74 32.08
C TRP A 8 12.17 -30.12 31.07
N THR A 9 12.06 -30.47 29.79
CA THR A 9 12.55 -29.60 28.71
C THR A 9 11.43 -28.64 28.39
N GLY A 10 11.33 -27.58 29.20
CA GLY A 10 10.47 -26.44 28.93
C GLY A 10 10.93 -25.71 27.67
N ASP A 11 9.95 -25.42 26.82
CA ASP A 11 9.80 -24.21 26.03
C ASP A 11 11.06 -23.73 25.31
N LEU A 12 11.23 -24.23 24.09
CA LEU A 12 11.79 -23.41 23.02
C LEU A 12 10.88 -22.18 22.91
N ASP A 13 11.36 -21.06 23.43
CA ASP A 13 10.83 -19.73 23.23
C ASP A 13 10.61 -19.51 21.72
N GLU A 14 9.41 -19.85 21.26
CA GLU A 14 8.83 -19.27 20.07
C GLU A 14 8.71 -17.78 20.37
N THR A 15 9.75 -17.03 19.99
CA THR A 15 9.66 -15.58 19.84
C THR A 15 8.33 -15.29 19.17
N PRO A 16 7.43 -14.48 19.75
CA PRO A 16 6.28 -14.03 19.00
C PRO A 16 6.84 -13.05 17.97
N VAL A 17 7.25 -13.56 16.81
CA VAL A 17 7.32 -12.79 15.59
C VAL A 17 5.89 -12.32 15.42
N SER A 18 5.63 -11.10 15.87
CA SER A 18 4.39 -10.41 15.57
C SER A 18 4.42 -10.19 14.07
N THR A 19 3.99 -11.20 13.32
CA THR A 19 3.58 -11.04 11.93
C THR A 19 2.37 -10.13 12.01
N SER A 20 2.64 -8.82 12.02
CA SER A 20 1.73 -7.80 11.54
C SER A 20 1.42 -8.20 10.10
N SER A 21 0.48 -9.12 9.95
CA SER A 21 0.10 -9.71 8.68
C SER A 21 -0.69 -8.67 7.93
N THR A 22 0.03 -7.72 7.35
CA THR A 22 -0.50 -6.80 6.37
C THR A 22 -0.96 -7.66 5.20
N PRO A 23 -2.24 -7.60 4.83
CA PRO A 23 -2.78 -8.50 3.81
C PRO A 23 -2.07 -8.21 2.50
N ALA A 24 -1.48 -9.25 1.89
CA ALA A 24 -0.73 -9.15 0.65
C ALA A 24 -1.45 -8.28 -0.40
N TYR A 25 -0.67 -7.50 -1.16
CA TYR A 25 -1.21 -6.64 -2.19
C TYR A 25 -2.17 -7.39 -3.12
N ARG A 26 -3.44 -7.01 -3.09
CA ARG A 26 -4.41 -7.41 -4.10
C ARG A 26 -4.68 -6.25 -5.03
N PRO A 27 -4.41 -6.39 -6.34
CA PRO A 27 -4.75 -5.35 -7.30
C PRO A 27 -6.26 -5.10 -7.34
N PRO A 28 -6.68 -3.85 -7.63
CA PRO A 28 -8.09 -3.54 -7.80
C PRO A 28 -8.69 -4.45 -8.90
N GLN A 29 -9.83 -5.05 -8.60
CA GLN A 29 -10.59 -5.85 -9.55
C GLN A 29 -11.51 -4.94 -10.34
N PHE A 30 -11.47 -5.05 -11.67
CA PHE A 30 -12.32 -4.30 -12.58
C PHE A 30 -13.39 -5.23 -13.14
N ASP A 31 -14.64 -4.78 -13.16
CA ASP A 31 -15.76 -5.51 -13.76
C ASP A 31 -15.49 -5.73 -15.26
N ALA A 32 -15.99 -6.84 -15.82
CA ALA A 32 -16.02 -7.08 -17.26
C ALA A 32 -16.72 -5.93 -18.01
N ASN A 33 -17.70 -5.28 -17.36
CA ASN A 33 -18.44 -4.14 -17.90
C ASN A 33 -17.83 -2.77 -17.56
N THR A 34 -16.54 -2.72 -17.20
CA THR A 34 -15.82 -1.47 -16.95
C THR A 34 -15.67 -0.64 -18.22
N SER A 35 -15.85 0.67 -18.10
CA SER A 35 -15.61 1.61 -19.20
C SER A 35 -14.13 2.01 -19.30
N LEU A 36 -13.29 1.57 -18.35
CA LEU A 36 -11.89 1.96 -18.27
C LEU A 36 -11.04 1.34 -19.38
N THR A 37 -10.17 2.15 -19.96
CA THR A 37 -9.15 1.69 -20.89
C THR A 37 -8.06 0.90 -20.16
N ALA A 38 -7.28 0.09 -20.90
CA ALA A 38 -6.14 -0.63 -20.33
C ALA A 38 -5.13 0.31 -19.66
N HIS A 39 -4.90 1.49 -20.25
CA HIS A 39 -4.04 2.52 -19.69
C HIS A 39 -4.56 3.02 -18.32
N GLN A 40 -5.84 3.36 -18.24
CA GLN A 40 -6.48 3.82 -17.01
C GLN A 40 -6.45 2.73 -15.91
N LYS A 41 -6.72 1.48 -16.28
CA LYS A 41 -6.60 0.33 -15.36
C LYS A 41 -5.18 0.22 -14.80
N ASN A 42 -4.16 0.31 -15.65
CA ASN A 42 -2.77 0.25 -15.24
C ASN A 42 -2.39 1.38 -14.28
N LEU A 43 -2.82 2.62 -14.56
CA LEU A 43 -2.60 3.75 -13.65
C LEU A 43 -3.21 3.48 -12.27
N LEU A 44 -4.44 2.98 -12.23
CA LEU A 44 -5.12 2.66 -10.98
C LEU A 44 -4.45 1.51 -10.23
N ILE A 45 -4.00 0.46 -10.92
CA ILE A 45 -3.24 -0.65 -10.29
C ILE A 45 -1.96 -0.11 -9.63
N ILE A 46 -1.18 0.69 -10.35
CA ILE A 46 0.08 1.27 -9.84
C ILE A 46 -0.18 2.23 -8.67
N TYR A 47 -1.22 3.07 -8.76
CA TYR A 47 -1.65 3.92 -7.64
C TYR A 47 -1.99 3.10 -6.40
N HIS A 48 -2.74 2.02 -6.59
CA HIS A 48 -3.08 1.08 -5.54
C HIS A 48 -1.83 0.40 -4.96
N LEU A 49 -0.86 0.03 -5.78
CA LEU A 49 0.39 -0.60 -5.36
C LEU A 49 1.19 0.33 -4.44
N HIS A 50 1.44 1.56 -4.86
CA HIS A 50 2.19 2.53 -4.06
C HIS A 50 1.50 2.84 -2.73
N ARG A 51 0.17 3.03 -2.74
CA ARG A 51 -0.59 3.24 -1.50
C ARG A 51 -0.56 2.04 -0.56
N HIS A 52 -0.44 0.81 -1.07
CA HIS A 52 -0.28 -0.38 -0.24
C HIS A 52 1.03 -0.33 0.54
N TYR A 53 2.14 -0.28 -0.20
CA TYR A 53 3.48 -0.33 0.36
C TYR A 53 3.79 0.89 1.22
N GLU A 54 3.24 2.06 0.91
CA GLU A 54 3.34 3.23 1.79
C GLU A 54 2.83 2.89 3.21
N ILE A 55 1.72 2.17 3.34
CA ILE A 55 1.15 1.78 4.63
C ILE A 55 1.98 0.68 5.28
N GLU A 56 2.37 -0.33 4.52
CA GLU A 56 3.20 -1.43 5.02
C GLU A 56 4.49 -0.88 5.59
N PHE A 57 5.24 -0.08 4.83
CA PHE A 57 6.48 0.52 5.30
C PHE A 57 6.26 1.51 6.45
N MET A 58 5.14 2.26 6.49
CA MET A 58 4.84 3.10 7.65
C MET A 58 4.67 2.28 8.93
N ASN A 59 3.95 1.16 8.86
CA ASN A 59 3.77 0.28 10.01
C ASN A 59 5.11 -0.38 10.40
N THR A 60 5.85 -0.90 9.41
CA THR A 60 7.17 -1.53 9.65
C THR A 60 8.17 -0.55 10.26
N VAL A 61 8.20 0.72 9.82
CA VAL A 61 9.05 1.75 10.41
C VAL A 61 8.74 1.94 11.90
N VAL A 62 7.46 1.95 12.28
CA VAL A 62 7.05 2.05 13.69
C VAL A 62 7.44 0.80 14.48
N ASP A 63 7.20 -0.38 13.93
CA ASP A 63 7.54 -1.66 14.57
C ASP A 63 9.06 -1.81 14.80
N VAL A 64 9.86 -1.40 13.81
CA VAL A 64 11.32 -1.40 13.89
C VAL A 64 11.81 -0.37 14.92
N ASP A 65 11.22 0.82 14.97
CA ASP A 65 11.59 1.84 15.98
C ASP A 65 11.28 1.36 17.41
N ILE A 66 10.15 0.66 17.61
CA ILE A 66 9.83 0.01 18.89
C ILE A 66 10.86 -1.06 19.24
N THR A 67 11.26 -1.89 18.25
CA THR A 67 12.28 -2.94 18.44
C THR A 67 13.62 -2.34 18.86
N ILE A 68 14.08 -1.26 18.22
CA ILE A 68 15.34 -0.56 18.58
C ILE A 68 15.34 -0.11 20.04
N ARG A 69 14.20 0.40 20.54
CA ARG A 69 14.09 0.86 21.94
C ARG A 69 14.13 -0.28 22.96
N ARG A 70 13.86 -1.51 22.53
CA ARG A 70 13.83 -2.71 23.40
C ARG A 70 15.15 -3.48 23.34
N GLU A 71 15.86 -3.40 22.23
CA GLU A 71 17.15 -4.07 22.04
C GLU A 71 18.22 -3.49 22.98
N ARG A 72 19.02 -4.37 23.59
CA ARG A 72 20.08 -4.01 24.53
C ARG A 72 21.48 -4.30 23.99
N ASP A 73 21.58 -5.13 22.95
CA ASP A 73 22.84 -5.45 22.30
C ASP A 73 23.22 -4.37 21.26
N GLU A 74 24.39 -3.74 21.42
CA GLU A 74 24.85 -2.66 20.55
C GLU A 74 25.03 -3.08 19.07
N PRO A 75 25.66 -4.22 18.76
CA PRO A 75 25.66 -4.79 17.40
C PRO A 75 24.24 -5.01 16.85
N GLY A 76 23.33 -5.59 17.63
CA GLY A 76 21.92 -5.74 17.28
C GLY A 76 21.24 -4.41 16.95
N VAL A 77 21.40 -3.40 17.81
CA VAL A 77 20.87 -2.04 17.59
C VAL A 77 21.39 -1.44 16.29
N LYS A 78 22.69 -1.57 15.99
CA LYS A 78 23.27 -1.05 14.74
C LYS A 78 22.65 -1.70 13.51
N PHE A 79 22.48 -3.02 13.54
CA PHE A 79 21.85 -3.76 12.44
C PHE A 79 20.39 -3.34 12.23
N ILE A 80 19.62 -3.20 13.31
CA ILE A 80 18.20 -2.80 13.23
C ILE A 80 18.07 -1.34 12.76
N LYS A 81 18.99 -0.44 13.17
CA LYS A 81 19.04 0.95 12.67
C LYS A 81 19.31 1.02 11.16
N GLN A 82 20.15 0.14 10.62
CA GLN A 82 20.36 0.06 9.18
C GLN A 82 19.06 -0.34 8.47
N GLN A 83 18.39 -1.38 8.95
CA GLN A 83 17.08 -1.79 8.41
C GLN A 83 16.04 -0.66 8.48
N LEU A 84 16.00 0.10 9.58
CA LEU A 84 15.13 1.27 9.70
C LEU A 84 15.41 2.29 8.58
N GLY A 85 16.68 2.56 8.29
CA GLY A 85 17.09 3.43 7.19
C GLY A 85 16.58 2.93 5.83
N ASP A 86 16.78 1.64 5.54
CA ASP A 86 16.35 1.02 4.28
C ASP A 86 14.81 1.09 4.13
N MET A 87 14.05 0.83 5.20
CA MET A 87 12.59 0.93 5.19
C MET A 87 12.10 2.37 5.01
N GLN A 88 12.80 3.36 5.58
CA GLN A 88 12.49 4.77 5.37
C GLN A 88 12.76 5.21 3.93
N GLU A 89 13.81 4.69 3.29
CA GLU A 89 14.10 4.94 1.89
C GLU A 89 13.01 4.35 0.98
N GLU A 90 12.61 3.09 1.20
CA GLU A 90 11.52 2.47 0.44
C GLU A 90 10.19 3.21 0.65
N LEU A 91 9.87 3.65 1.88
CA LEU A 91 8.72 4.49 2.14
C LEU A 91 8.75 5.79 1.32
N ALA A 92 9.90 6.45 1.26
CA ALA A 92 10.08 7.66 0.47
C ALA A 92 9.88 7.39 -1.04
N ARG A 93 10.42 6.27 -1.54
CA ARG A 93 10.25 5.82 -2.93
C ARG A 93 8.78 5.57 -3.26
N HIS A 94 8.04 4.87 -2.41
CA HIS A 94 6.62 4.61 -2.63
C HIS A 94 5.77 5.88 -2.53
N ARG A 95 6.10 6.81 -1.65
CA ARG A 95 5.45 8.13 -1.59
C ARG A 95 5.65 8.94 -2.87
N GLU A 96 6.87 9.00 -3.38
CA GLU A 96 7.15 9.73 -4.63
C GLU A 96 6.52 9.03 -5.84
N GLY A 97 6.60 7.70 -5.92
CA GLY A 97 5.92 6.91 -6.94
C GLY A 97 4.41 7.13 -6.93
N GLY A 98 3.81 7.14 -5.74
CA GLY A 98 2.41 7.47 -5.48
C GLY A 98 2.03 8.86 -6.00
N ARG A 99 2.80 9.90 -5.66
CA ARG A 99 2.60 11.27 -6.17
C ARG A 99 2.72 11.36 -7.69
N ARG A 100 3.67 10.63 -8.28
CA ARG A 100 3.89 10.61 -9.73
C ARG A 100 2.70 9.99 -10.46
N VAL A 101 2.18 8.86 -9.99
CA VAL A 101 1.01 8.22 -10.62
C VAL A 101 -0.27 9.01 -10.35
N GLU A 102 -0.42 9.62 -9.18
CA GLU A 102 -1.55 10.51 -8.88
C GLU A 102 -1.60 11.70 -9.84
N ARG A 103 -0.47 12.34 -10.14
CA ARG A 103 -0.38 13.36 -11.20
C ARG A 103 -0.82 12.85 -12.57
N LYS A 104 -0.40 11.63 -12.95
CA LYS A 104 -0.84 11.02 -14.22
C LYS A 104 -2.35 10.77 -14.26
N ILE A 105 -2.95 10.33 -13.15
CA ILE A 105 -4.40 10.16 -13.02
C ILE A 105 -5.11 11.52 -13.11
N MET A 106 -4.58 12.58 -12.51
CA MET A 106 -5.16 13.92 -12.62
C MET A 106 -5.13 14.42 -14.07
N ASN A 107 -4.00 14.27 -14.77
CA ASN A 107 -3.90 14.62 -16.19
C ASN A 107 -4.90 13.83 -17.04
N GLU A 108 -5.09 12.54 -16.74
CA GLU A 108 -6.08 11.71 -17.42
C GLU A 108 -7.52 12.18 -17.14
N ARG A 109 -7.82 12.58 -15.90
CA ARG A 109 -9.12 13.18 -15.55
C ARG A 109 -9.35 14.49 -16.29
N GLU A 110 -8.34 15.36 -16.38
CA GLU A 110 -8.41 16.60 -17.14
C GLU A 110 -8.65 16.33 -18.63
N ARG A 111 -7.93 15.36 -19.21
CA ARG A 111 -8.12 14.94 -20.61
C ARG A 111 -9.57 14.50 -20.87
N LEU A 112 -10.15 13.68 -19.99
CA LEU A 112 -11.55 13.27 -20.07
C LEU A 112 -12.51 14.45 -19.87
N GLY A 113 -12.21 15.36 -18.95
CA GLY A 113 -12.98 16.59 -18.75
C GLY A 113 -13.00 17.48 -20.00
N MET A 114 -11.91 17.54 -20.75
CA MET A 114 -11.85 18.27 -22.02
C MET A 114 -12.76 17.64 -23.08
N VAL A 115 -12.87 16.31 -23.12
CA VAL A 115 -13.83 15.61 -24.01
C VAL A 115 -15.26 16.03 -23.69
N LEU A 116 -15.63 16.11 -22.41
CA LEU A 116 -16.95 16.55 -21.98
C LEU A 116 -17.26 18.00 -22.39
N LYS A 117 -16.26 18.88 -22.35
CA LYS A 117 -16.39 20.31 -22.69
C LYS A 117 -16.42 20.60 -24.20
N LYS A 118 -16.07 19.64 -25.06
CA LYS A 118 -16.11 19.84 -26.53
C LYS A 118 -17.54 20.15 -26.99
N ARG A 119 -17.72 21.30 -27.66
CA ARG A 119 -19.00 21.69 -28.28
C ARG A 119 -19.41 20.76 -29.42
N ARG A 120 -18.44 20.28 -30.21
CA ARG A 120 -18.64 19.32 -31.31
C ARG A 120 -18.11 17.94 -30.93
N GLY A 121 -18.77 17.26 -29.99
CA GLY A 121 -18.47 15.90 -29.59
C GLY A 121 -19.74 15.06 -29.62
N GLY A 122 -19.65 13.81 -30.08
CA GLY A 122 -20.80 12.91 -30.10
C GLY A 122 -21.25 12.54 -28.69
N GLU A 123 -22.57 12.44 -28.45
CA GLU A 123 -23.11 12.10 -27.13
C GLU A 123 -22.55 10.78 -26.58
N LYS A 124 -22.28 9.81 -27.47
CA LYS A 124 -21.66 8.54 -27.10
C LYS A 124 -20.25 8.72 -26.51
N GLU A 125 -19.42 9.59 -27.09
CA GLU A 125 -18.07 9.85 -26.61
C GLU A 125 -18.09 10.53 -25.23
N LYS A 126 -18.99 11.51 -25.06
CA LYS A 126 -19.20 12.19 -23.79
C LYS A 126 -19.71 11.23 -22.71
N TYR A 127 -20.65 10.34 -23.06
CA TYR A 127 -21.14 9.31 -22.16
C TYR A 127 -20.01 8.41 -21.66
N VAL A 128 -19.16 7.90 -22.56
CA VAL A 128 -18.02 7.05 -22.20
C VAL A 128 -17.03 7.81 -21.31
N ALA A 129 -16.69 9.06 -21.64
CA ALA A 129 -15.77 9.86 -20.84
C ALA A 129 -16.28 10.11 -19.42
N ARG A 130 -17.60 10.36 -19.27
CA ARG A 130 -18.24 10.52 -17.95
C ARG A 130 -18.16 9.23 -17.13
N ARG A 131 -18.53 8.09 -17.73
CA ARG A 131 -18.43 6.76 -17.11
C ARG A 131 -17.00 6.45 -16.65
N GLN A 132 -16.00 6.78 -17.47
CA GLN A 132 -14.58 6.59 -17.13
C GLN A 132 -14.15 7.45 -15.94
N LEU A 133 -14.57 8.73 -15.88
CA LEU A 133 -14.30 9.61 -14.75
C LEU A 133 -14.90 9.08 -13.44
N GLU A 134 -16.18 8.70 -13.46
CA GLU A 134 -16.89 8.14 -12.31
C GLU A 134 -16.21 6.86 -11.80
N GLU A 135 -15.81 5.96 -12.70
CA GLU A 135 -15.11 4.73 -12.35
C GLU A 135 -13.72 5.00 -11.75
N ILE A 136 -12.94 5.94 -12.30
CA ILE A 136 -11.64 6.36 -11.74
C ILE A 136 -11.81 6.87 -10.30
N GLU A 137 -12.77 7.78 -10.08
CA GLU A 137 -13.02 8.38 -8.76
C GLU A 137 -13.44 7.31 -7.74
N LYS A 138 -14.38 6.45 -8.12
CA LYS A 138 -14.85 5.34 -7.26
C LYS A 138 -13.72 4.41 -6.85
N VAL A 139 -12.82 4.06 -7.77
CA VAL A 139 -11.68 3.17 -7.47
C VAL A 139 -10.70 3.85 -6.51
N MET A 140 -10.36 5.12 -6.74
CA MET A 140 -9.46 5.86 -5.85
C MET A 140 -10.05 6.06 -4.44
N GLU A 141 -11.35 6.33 -4.33
CA GLU A 141 -12.01 6.61 -3.06
C GLU A 141 -12.19 5.37 -2.18
N LYS A 142 -12.54 4.23 -2.78
CA LYS A 142 -12.62 2.93 -2.07
C LYS A 142 -11.34 2.59 -1.31
N ARG A 143 -10.19 3.07 -1.78
CA ARG A 143 -8.92 2.86 -1.09
C ARG A 143 -8.72 3.80 0.09
N LYS A 144 -9.11 5.07 -0.01
CA LYS A 144 -9.01 6.03 1.10
C LYS A 144 -9.73 5.52 2.37
N GLN A 145 -10.84 4.81 2.21
CA GLN A 145 -11.66 4.32 3.32
C GLN A 145 -11.13 3.04 4.02
N LYS A 146 -10.26 2.26 3.36
CA LYS A 146 -9.79 0.96 3.89
C LYS A 146 -8.46 1.04 4.65
N ILE A 147 -7.86 2.21 4.73
CA ILE A 147 -6.51 2.40 5.27
C ILE A 147 -6.62 2.81 6.73
N LYS A 148 -6.38 1.86 7.64
CA LYS A 148 -6.04 2.16 9.04
C LYS A 148 -4.56 1.87 9.21
N CYS A 149 -3.76 2.90 9.38
CA CYS A 149 -2.43 2.74 9.98
C CYS A 149 -2.65 2.30 11.43
N LEU A 150 -1.88 1.30 11.87
CA LEU A 150 -1.80 1.01 13.30
C LEU A 150 -1.04 2.20 13.92
N ARG A 151 -1.70 2.89 14.85
CA ARG A 151 -1.11 3.95 15.67
C ARG A 151 -0.85 3.40 17.05
#